data_AF-A0A354F2A9-F1
#
_entry.id   AF-A0A354F2A9-F1
#
_cell.length_a   1.000
_cell.length_b   1.000
_cell.length_c   1.000
_cell.angle_alpha   90.00
_cell.angle_beta   90.00
_cell.angle_gamma   90.00
#
_symmetry.space_group_name_H-M   'P 1'
#
loop_
_entity.id
_entity.type
_entity.pdbx_description
1 polymer ?
#
loop_
_entity_poly.entity_id
_entity_poly.type
_entity_poly.pdbx_seq_one_letter_code
_entity_poly.pdbx_strand_id
1 'polypeptide(L)'
;MKVDIEEVSKTKRIFKIEVPADVVTKEFDDAYDNLRKRAKIPGFRPGKAPLSIIEKRYGKDVEADLLKKLIPDYYFEAVKDSGVTPLTLPDIGNVDLKKGGPLTFTASVEIKPKIERVNYEGIE
;
A
#
# COMPACT_ATOMS: atom_id res chain seq x y z
N MET A 1 11.58 3.11 1.19
CA MET A 1 10.23 3.49 1.64
C MET A 1 10.37 4.70 2.53
N LYS A 2 9.49 5.70 2.40
CA LYS A 2 9.36 6.77 3.40
C LYS A 2 8.00 6.63 4.07
N VAL A 3 8.00 6.71 5.39
CA VAL A 3 6.78 6.68 6.20
C VAL A 3 6.76 7.96 7.01
N ASP A 4 5.78 8.80 6.72
CA ASP A 4 5.54 10.03 7.47
C ASP A 4 4.32 9.81 8.37
N ILE A 5 4.47 10.06 9.67
CA ILE A 5 3.42 9.84 10.66
C ILE A 5 2.95 11.21 11.15
N GLU A 6 1.74 11.57 10.80
CA GLU A 6 1.11 12.81 11.22
C GLU A 6 0.14 12.54 12.36
N GLU A 7 0.43 13.08 13.55
CA GLU A 7 -0.43 12.97 14.72
C GLU A 7 -1.51 14.07 14.68
N VAL A 8 -2.70 13.71 14.19
CA VAL A 8 -3.82 14.65 14.06
C VAL A 8 -4.53 14.84 15.41
N SER A 9 -4.60 13.80 16.25
CA SER A 9 -5.25 13.85 17.56
C SER A 9 -4.72 12.75 18.49
N LYS A 10 -5.05 12.82 19.80
CA LYS A 10 -4.68 11.80 20.82
C LYS A 10 -5.06 10.37 20.42
N THR A 11 -6.07 10.23 19.58
CA THR A 11 -6.59 8.95 19.09
C THR A 11 -6.43 8.75 17.60
N LYS A 12 -6.05 9.76 16.80
CA LYS A 12 -6.03 9.66 15.33
C LYS A 12 -4.64 9.93 14.78
N ARG A 13 -4.13 8.98 14.00
CA ARG A 13 -2.85 9.08 13.29
C ARG A 13 -3.07 8.88 11.80
N ILE A 14 -2.39 9.70 11.00
CA ILE A 14 -2.37 9.59 9.56
C ILE A 14 -0.97 9.15 9.16
N PHE A 15 -0.88 8.02 8.48
CA PHE A 15 0.35 7.51 7.90
C PHE A 15 0.37 7.89 6.41
N LYS A 16 1.39 8.64 5.99
CA LYS A 16 1.67 8.90 4.58
C LYS A 16 2.82 7.99 4.17
N ILE A 17 2.52 6.98 3.37
CA ILE A 17 3.50 6.01 2.91
C ILE A 17 3.87 6.33 1.46
N GLU A 18 5.16 6.50 1.22
CA GLU A 18 5.74 6.62 -0.11
C GLU A 18 6.63 5.40 -0.40
N VAL A 19 6.22 4.63 -1.40
CA VAL A 19 6.95 3.47 -1.91
C VAL A 19 7.72 3.92 -3.15
N PRO A 20 9.04 3.69 -3.21
CA PRO A 20 9.86 4.14 -4.33
C PRO A 20 9.50 3.42 -5.64
N ALA A 21 9.65 4.13 -6.75
CA ALA A 21 9.32 3.65 -8.09
C ALA A 21 10.08 2.36 -8.48
N ASP A 22 11.30 2.14 -7.98
CA ASP A 22 12.10 0.95 -8.28
C ASP A 22 11.38 -0.34 -7.84
N VAL A 23 10.82 -0.33 -6.62
CA VAL A 23 10.15 -1.50 -6.07
C VAL A 23 8.81 -1.72 -6.76
N VAL A 24 8.06 -0.65 -7.00
CA VAL A 24 6.82 -0.69 -7.78
C VAL A 24 7.09 -1.28 -9.17
N THR A 25 8.14 -0.83 -9.86
CA THR A 25 8.51 -1.30 -11.20
C THR A 25 8.87 -2.77 -11.22
N LYS A 26 9.62 -3.26 -10.23
CA LYS A 26 9.92 -4.69 -10.09
C LYS A 26 8.66 -5.53 -9.93
N GLU A 27 7.71 -5.04 -9.14
CA GLU A 27 6.47 -5.78 -8.92
C GLU A 27 5.53 -5.76 -10.13
N PHE A 28 5.56 -4.67 -10.90
CA PHE A 28 4.94 -4.63 -12.24
C PHE A 28 5.54 -5.68 -13.17
N ASP A 29 6.86 -5.77 -13.26
CA ASP A 29 7.52 -6.75 -14.14
C ASP A 29 7.14 -8.19 -13.77
N ASP A 30 7.17 -8.53 -12.48
CA ASP A 30 6.76 -9.85 -11.98
C ASP A 30 5.28 -10.15 -12.26
N ALA A 31 4.40 -9.16 -12.05
CA ALA A 31 2.99 -9.29 -12.37
C ALA A 31 2.77 -9.49 -13.89
N TYR A 32 3.49 -8.76 -14.73
CA TYR A 32 3.42 -8.93 -16.18
C TYR A 32 3.97 -10.28 -16.65
N ASP A 33 5.04 -10.82 -16.07
CA ASP A 33 5.56 -12.14 -16.41
C ASP A 33 4.57 -13.25 -16.01
N ASN A 34 3.98 -13.15 -14.82
CA ASN A 34 2.95 -14.08 -14.37
C ASN A 34 1.70 -14.01 -15.27
N LEU A 35 1.28 -12.80 -15.64
CA LEU A 35 0.14 -12.60 -16.52
C LEU A 35 0.44 -13.06 -17.94
N ARG A 36 1.68 -12.91 -18.44
CA ARG A 36 2.12 -13.42 -19.74
C ARG A 36 1.97 -14.94 -19.86
N LYS A 37 2.23 -15.69 -18.78
CA LYS A 37 2.06 -17.15 -18.73
C LYS A 37 0.60 -17.57 -18.78
N ARG A 38 -0.31 -16.79 -18.17
CA ARG A 38 -1.74 -17.12 -18.03
C ARG A 38 -2.61 -16.53 -19.15
N ALA A 39 -2.25 -15.37 -19.68
CA ALA A 39 -3.04 -14.62 -20.63
C ALA A 39 -3.06 -15.30 -22.01
N LYS A 40 -4.27 -15.59 -22.49
CA LYS A 40 -4.50 -16.05 -23.87
C LYS A 40 -4.70 -14.82 -24.76
N ILE A 41 -3.64 -14.41 -25.44
CA ILE A 41 -3.72 -13.32 -26.42
C ILE A 41 -3.99 -13.91 -27.81
N PRO A 42 -5.09 -13.51 -28.48
CA PRO A 42 -5.38 -13.99 -29.83
C PRO A 42 -4.24 -13.63 -30.78
N GLY A 43 -3.78 -14.62 -31.56
CA GLY A 43 -2.65 -14.47 -32.48
C GLY A 43 -1.28 -14.84 -31.91
N PHE A 44 -1.15 -15.02 -30.59
CA PHE A 44 0.11 -15.44 -29.96
C PHE A 44 -0.03 -16.78 -29.23
N ARG A 45 0.98 -17.64 -29.37
CA ARG A 45 1.09 -18.83 -28.53
C ARG A 45 1.17 -18.39 -27.05
N PRO A 46 0.48 -19.06 -26.11
CA PRO A 46 0.51 -18.71 -24.69
C PRO A 46 1.96 -18.55 -24.19
N GLY A 47 2.22 -17.50 -23.41
CA GLY A 47 3.56 -17.16 -22.91
C GLY A 47 4.49 -16.45 -23.90
N LYS A 48 4.15 -16.37 -25.19
CA LYS A 48 5.02 -15.76 -26.23
C LYS A 48 4.52 -14.42 -26.74
N ALA A 49 3.44 -13.88 -26.17
CA ALA A 49 3.00 -12.53 -26.50
C ALA A 49 4.05 -11.47 -26.07
N PRO A 50 4.22 -10.39 -26.84
CA PRO A 50 5.09 -9.28 -26.47
C PRO A 50 4.47 -8.43 -25.35
N LEU A 51 5.33 -7.90 -24.49
CA LEU A 51 4.95 -7.11 -23.32
C LEU A 51 4.11 -5.88 -23.69
N SER A 52 4.42 -5.19 -24.79
CA SER A 52 3.67 -4.00 -25.22
C SER A 52 2.18 -4.26 -25.50
N ILE A 53 1.81 -5.48 -25.93
CA ILE A 53 0.40 -5.84 -26.17
C ILE A 53 -0.28 -6.19 -24.85
N ILE A 54 0.42 -6.92 -23.97
CA ILE A 54 -0.08 -7.27 -22.64
C ILE A 54 -0.34 -6.00 -21.84
N GLU A 55 0.60 -5.07 -21.86
CA GLU A 55 0.54 -3.80 -21.16
C GLU A 55 -0.63 -2.94 -21.64
N LYS A 56 -0.88 -2.86 -22.96
CA LYS A 56 -2.03 -2.13 -23.51
C LYS A 56 -3.37 -2.72 -23.08
N ARG A 57 -3.44 -4.04 -22.92
CA ARG A 57 -4.71 -4.75 -22.67
C ARG A 57 -5.00 -4.96 -21.20
N TYR A 58 -3.96 -5.21 -20.41
CA TYR A 58 -4.04 -5.58 -19.00
C TYR A 58 -3.39 -4.56 -18.07
N GLY A 59 -2.80 -3.47 -18.57
CA GLY A 59 -2.09 -2.51 -17.72
C GLY A 59 -2.92 -1.94 -16.58
N LYS A 60 -4.19 -1.60 -16.84
CA LYS A 60 -5.13 -1.14 -15.79
C LYS A 60 -5.50 -2.23 -14.79
N ASP A 61 -5.59 -3.47 -15.25
CA ASP A 61 -5.96 -4.62 -14.42
C ASP A 61 -4.81 -4.97 -13.48
N VAL A 62 -3.58 -4.98 -14.02
CA VAL A 62 -2.33 -5.16 -13.26
C VAL A 62 -2.13 -4.02 -12.25
N GLU A 63 -2.41 -2.77 -12.63
CA GLU A 63 -2.40 -1.64 -11.69
C GLU A 63 -3.34 -1.87 -10.50
N ALA A 64 -4.58 -2.26 -10.77
CA ALA A 64 -5.57 -2.49 -9.73
C ALA A 64 -5.21 -3.68 -8.83
N ASP A 65 -4.64 -4.75 -9.39
CA ASP A 65 -4.18 -5.91 -8.65
C ASP A 65 -3.00 -5.58 -7.74
N LEU A 66 -1.99 -4.87 -8.27
CA LEU A 66 -0.85 -4.41 -7.50
C LEU A 66 -1.26 -3.46 -6.38
N LEU A 67 -2.18 -2.54 -6.62
CA LEU A 67 -2.71 -1.68 -5.56
C LEU A 67 -3.31 -2.49 -4.40
N LYS A 68 -4.12 -3.50 -4.73
CA LYS A 68 -4.76 -4.36 -3.72
C LYS A 68 -3.76 -5.20 -2.94
N LYS A 69 -2.62 -5.54 -3.54
CA LYS A 69 -1.57 -6.34 -2.91
C LYS A 69 -0.59 -5.48 -2.11
N LEU A 70 -0.16 -4.34 -2.67
CA LEU A 70 0.89 -3.49 -2.12
C LEU A 70 0.42 -2.67 -0.93
N ILE A 71 -0.76 -2.08 -1.01
CA ILE A 71 -1.29 -1.23 0.05
C ILE A 71 -1.31 -1.95 1.40
N PRO A 72 -1.91 -3.16 1.54
CA PRO A 72 -1.95 -3.83 2.83
C PRO A 72 -0.57 -4.29 3.31
N ASP A 73 0.33 -4.71 2.42
CA ASP A 73 1.67 -5.20 2.76
C ASP A 73 2.53 -4.06 3.34
N TYR A 74 2.61 -2.94 2.62
CA TYR A 74 3.34 -1.75 3.08
C TYR A 74 2.70 -1.07 4.28
N TYR A 75 1.37 -1.09 4.37
CA TYR A 75 0.69 -0.62 5.57
C TYR A 75 1.07 -1.46 6.79
N PHE A 76 1.07 -2.79 6.66
CA PHE A 76 1.43 -3.68 7.76
C PHE A 76 2.89 -3.51 8.19
N GLU A 77 3.80 -3.33 7.23
CA GLU A 77 5.19 -3.00 7.50
C GLU A 77 5.34 -1.65 8.24
N ALA A 78 4.65 -0.61 7.79
CA ALA A 78 4.68 0.71 8.43
C ALA A 78 4.12 0.69 9.87
N VAL A 79 3.04 -0.05 10.10
CA VAL A 79 2.44 -0.23 11.43
C VAL A 79 3.37 -1.00 12.36
N LYS A 80 4.02 -2.05 11.85
CA LYS A 80 4.99 -2.86 12.59
C LYS A 80 6.23 -2.04 12.97
N ASP A 81 6.76 -1.25 12.05
CA ASP A 81 7.91 -0.36 12.28
C ASP A 81 7.58 0.71 13.33
N SER A 82 6.37 1.26 13.28
CA SER A 82 5.91 2.27 14.23
C SER A 82 5.54 1.71 15.61
N GLY A 83 5.40 0.39 15.76
CA GLY A 83 4.96 -0.26 16.99
C GLY A 83 3.56 0.16 17.45
N VAL A 84 2.75 0.69 16.54
CA VAL A 84 1.41 1.19 16.83
C VAL A 84 0.42 0.05 16.70
N THR A 85 -0.49 -0.10 17.66
CA THR A 85 -1.62 -1.03 17.53
C THR A 85 -2.86 -0.26 17.09
N PRO A 86 -3.25 -0.32 15.81
CA PRO A 86 -4.49 0.28 15.35
C PRO A 86 -5.68 -0.47 15.96
N LEU A 87 -6.70 0.26 16.41
CA LEU A 87 -7.94 -0.33 16.92
C LEU A 87 -8.95 -0.60 15.80
N THR A 88 -8.86 0.17 14.71
CA THR A 88 -9.80 0.13 13.59
C THR A 88 -9.08 -0.26 12.31
N LEU A 89 -9.86 -0.69 11.32
CA LEU A 89 -9.36 -0.83 9.96
C LEU A 89 -8.90 0.55 9.46
N PRO A 90 -7.74 0.62 8.79
CA PRO A 90 -7.28 1.89 8.23
C PRO A 90 -8.25 2.39 7.17
N ASP A 91 -8.56 3.67 7.24
CA ASP A 91 -9.20 4.38 6.13
C ASP A 91 -8.10 4.78 5.14
N ILE A 92 -8.07 4.09 3.99
CA ILE A 92 -7.07 4.31 2.94
C ILE A 92 -7.62 5.36 1.98
N GLY A 93 -6.92 6.48 1.87
CA GLY A 93 -7.25 7.58 0.97
C GLY A 93 -6.03 8.09 0.21
N ASN A 94 -6.29 8.95 -0.79
CA ASN A 94 -5.24 9.59 -1.60
C ASN A 94 -4.23 8.60 -2.17
N VAL A 95 -4.73 7.53 -2.80
CA VAL A 95 -3.88 6.57 -3.51
C VAL A 95 -3.50 7.17 -4.87
N ASP A 96 -2.24 7.59 -5.01
CA ASP A 96 -1.65 7.95 -6.30
C ASP A 96 -0.67 6.85 -6.68
N LEU A 97 -1.02 6.10 -7.73
CA LEU A 97 -0.11 5.18 -8.38
C LEU A 97 0.13 5.69 -9.79
N LYS A 98 1.41 5.95 -10.09
CA LYS A 98 1.86 6.20 -11.45
C LYS A 98 2.70 5.04 -11.92
N LYS A 99 2.42 4.59 -13.14
CA LYS A 99 3.21 3.56 -13.80
C LYS A 99 4.65 4.03 -14.01
N GLY A 100 5.60 3.37 -13.34
CA GLY A 100 7.01 3.79 -13.30
C GLY A 100 7.30 4.96 -12.35
N GLY A 101 6.31 5.37 -11.54
CA GLY A 101 6.44 6.39 -10.51
C GLY A 101 6.34 5.79 -9.10
N PRO A 102 6.60 6.60 -8.06
CA PRO A 102 6.39 6.18 -6.69
C PRO A 102 4.89 5.95 -6.44
N LEU A 103 4.58 4.96 -5.60
CA LEU A 103 3.24 4.75 -5.09
C LEU A 103 3.13 5.54 -3.79
N THR A 104 2.13 6.43 -3.71
CA THR A 104 1.87 7.22 -2.51
C THR A 104 0.46 6.93 -2.04
N PHE A 105 0.30 6.62 -0.75
CA PHE A 105 -1.03 6.43 -0.18
C PHE A 105 -1.07 6.92 1.27
N THR A 106 -2.25 7.32 1.69
CA THR A 106 -2.51 7.82 3.04
C THR A 106 -3.40 6.82 3.77
N ALA A 107 -2.97 6.36 4.94
CA ALA A 107 -3.74 5.47 5.81
C ALA A 107 -4.06 6.19 7.12
N SER A 108 -5.34 6.44 7.37
CA SER A 108 -5.82 7.03 8.63
C SER A 108 -6.23 5.91 9.58
N VAL A 109 -5.69 5.91 10.80
CA VAL A 109 -6.02 4.90 11.82
C VAL A 109 -6.30 5.55 13.16
N GLU A 110 -7.12 4.86 13.95
CA GLU A 110 -7.35 5.23 15.34
C GLU A 110 -6.53 4.35 16.28
N ILE A 111 -5.88 4.99 17.23
CA ILE A 111 -5.00 4.37 18.21
C ILE A 111 -5.55 4.55 19.63
N LYS A 112 -5.21 3.62 20.51
CA LYS A 112 -5.56 3.76 21.92
C LYS A 112 -4.82 4.98 22.48
N PRO A 113 -5.51 5.91 23.14
CA PRO A 113 -4.83 7.02 23.78
C PRO A 113 -3.94 6.47 24.89
N LYS A 114 -2.71 6.99 25.00
CA LYS A 114 -1.88 6.76 26.19
C LYS A 114 -2.54 7.51 27.35
N ILE A 115 -3.15 6.78 28.25
CA ILE A 115 -3.60 7.32 29.53
C ILE A 115 -2.34 7.48 30.38
N GLU A 116 -1.90 8.72 30.58
CA GLU A 116 -0.90 9.01 31.61
C GLU A 116 -1.52 8.69 32.98
N ARG A 117 -0.73 8.05 33.86
CA ARG A 117 -1.20 7.66 35.19
C ARG A 117 -1.80 8.88 35.89
N VAL A 118 -3.10 8.84 36.14
CA VAL A 118 -3.76 9.80 37.01
C VAL A 118 -3.24 9.52 38.41
N ASN A 119 -2.58 10.50 39.02
CA ASN A 119 -2.06 10.36 40.37
C ASN A 119 -3.26 10.42 41.34
N TYR A 120 -3.52 9.33 42.04
CA TYR A 120 -4.67 9.20 42.96
C TYR A 120 -4.35 9.77 44.37
N GLU A 121 -3.47 10.76 44.48
CA GLU A 121 -3.19 11.43 45.76
C GLU A 121 -4.34 12.39 46.10
N GLY A 122 -5.27 11.95 46.94
CA GLY A 122 -6.26 12.82 47.59
C GLY A 122 -7.74 12.57 47.27
N ILE A 123 -8.13 11.37 46.83
CA ILE A 123 -9.55 10.99 46.76
C ILE A 123 -9.92 10.29 48.08
N GLU A 124 -10.41 11.06 49.05
CA GLU A 124 -11.15 10.57 50.24
C GLU A 124 -12.66 10.62 49.98
#